data_AF-A0A920DP14-F1
#
_entry.id   AF-A0A920DP14-F1
#
_cell.length_a   1.000
_cell.length_b   1.000
_cell.length_c   1.000
_cell.angle_alpha   90.00
_cell.angle_beta   90.00
_cell.angle_gamma   90.00
#
_symmetry.space_group_name_H-M   'P 1'
#
loop_
_entity.id
_entity.type
_entity.pdbx_description
1 polymer ?
#
loop_
_entity_poly.entity_id
_entity_poly.type
_entity_poly.pdbx_seq_one_letter_code
_entity_poly.pdbx_strand_id
1 'polypeptide(L)'
;MLGAGKSQYVANELGFDQCIDYKNENVADKLQEYCPNGIDIYFENVGGDITRSVAKHLNKGARVPVCGFISKYNSTDITSEETPFHVLGALNLSQNIGSLLLQSG
;
A
#
# COMPACT_ATOMS: atom_id res chain seq x y z
N MET A 1 10.61 -3.34 -20.81
CA MET A 1 10.49 -4.50 -19.91
C MET A 1 9.60 -4.14 -18.72
N LEU A 2 8.30 -4.44 -18.77
CA LEU A 2 7.39 -4.41 -17.61
C LEU A 2 6.56 -5.70 -17.74
N GLY A 3 6.66 -6.61 -16.77
CA GLY A 3 6.11 -7.98 -16.82
C GLY A 3 7.03 -8.99 -16.13
N ALA A 4 6.70 -10.29 -16.23
CA ALA A 4 7.30 -11.44 -15.54
C ALA A 4 8.82 -11.39 -15.27
N GLY A 5 9.62 -10.81 -16.16
CA GLY A 5 11.07 -10.64 -15.95
C GLY A 5 11.42 -9.78 -14.72
N LYS A 6 10.62 -8.77 -14.37
CA LYS A 6 10.83 -8.00 -13.13
C LYS A 6 10.48 -8.81 -11.90
N SER A 7 9.35 -9.51 -11.90
CA SER A 7 8.94 -10.34 -10.77
C SER A 7 9.93 -11.48 -10.52
N GLN A 8 10.42 -12.12 -11.59
CA GLN A 8 11.49 -13.13 -11.51
C GLN A 8 12.79 -12.55 -10.98
N TYR A 9 13.21 -11.36 -11.43
CA TYR A 9 14.40 -10.70 -10.90
C TYR A 9 14.26 -10.40 -9.40
N VAL A 10 13.11 -9.89 -8.97
CA VAL A 10 12.81 -9.59 -7.55
C VAL A 10 12.88 -10.85 -6.69
N ALA A 11 12.29 -11.95 -7.15
CA ALA A 11 12.31 -13.22 -6.42
C ALA A 11 13.70 -13.87 -6.41
N ASN A 12 14.31 -14.03 -7.60
CA ASN A 12 15.49 -14.87 -7.76
C ASN A 12 16.81 -14.15 -7.44
N GLU A 13 16.91 -12.85 -7.76
CA GLU A 13 18.16 -12.09 -7.61
C GLU A 13 18.17 -11.21 -6.36
N LEU A 14 17.02 -10.63 -5.99
CA LEU A 14 16.92 -9.75 -4.82
C LEU A 14 16.47 -10.47 -3.54
N GLY A 15 15.98 -11.71 -3.65
CA GLY A 15 15.63 -12.56 -2.50
C GLY A 15 14.36 -12.15 -1.76
N PHE A 16 13.40 -11.51 -2.45
CA PHE A 16 12.09 -11.21 -1.87
C PHE A 16 11.22 -12.47 -1.84
N ASP A 17 10.45 -12.67 -0.75
CA ASP A 17 9.57 -13.83 -0.60
C ASP A 17 8.45 -13.88 -1.65
N GLN A 18 7.87 -12.72 -1.97
CA GLN A 18 6.77 -12.58 -2.91
C GLN A 18 6.89 -11.27 -3.70
N CYS A 19 6.37 -11.27 -4.93
CA CYS A 19 6.31 -10.10 -5.79
C CYS A 19 4.97 -10.06 -6.51
N ILE A 20 4.30 -8.91 -6.47
CA ILE A 20 3.02 -8.68 -7.14
C ILE A 20 3.27 -7.86 -8.40
N ASP A 21 2.94 -8.41 -9.57
CA ASP A 21 2.87 -7.66 -10.82
C ASP A 21 1.54 -6.91 -10.90
N TYR A 22 1.51 -5.70 -10.34
CA TYR A 22 0.30 -4.86 -10.27
C TYR A 22 -0.40 -4.59 -11.60
N LYS A 23 0.26 -4.86 -12.74
CA LYS A 23 -0.33 -4.70 -14.07
C LYS A 23 -1.14 -5.91 -14.52
N ASN A 24 -0.82 -7.09 -14.00
CA ASN A 24 -1.37 -8.37 -14.44
C ASN A 24 -2.12 -9.10 -13.32
N GLU A 25 -1.99 -8.63 -12.07
CA GLU A 25 -2.58 -9.25 -10.88
C GLU A 25 -3.44 -8.27 -10.10
N ASN A 26 -4.45 -8.79 -9.39
CA ASN A 26 -5.20 -8.00 -8.43
C ASN A 26 -4.35 -7.83 -7.15
N VAL A 27 -3.90 -6.60 -6.91
CA VAL A 27 -3.04 -6.26 -5.77
C VAL A 27 -3.73 -6.55 -4.44
N ALA A 28 -5.03 -6.26 -4.29
CA ALA A 28 -5.72 -6.48 -3.03
C ALA A 28 -5.81 -7.97 -2.67
N ASP A 29 -6.17 -8.81 -3.65
CA ASP A 29 -6.26 -10.26 -3.45
C ASP A 29 -4.88 -10.85 -3.10
N LYS A 30 -3.84 -10.38 -3.79
CA LYS A 30 -2.47 -10.83 -3.55
C LYS A 30 -1.90 -10.36 -2.23
N LEU A 31 -2.23 -9.15 -1.77
CA LEU A 31 -1.86 -8.68 -0.43
C LEU A 31 -2.52 -9.53 0.66
N GLN A 32 -3.78 -9.93 0.47
CA GLN A 32 -4.46 -10.82 1.42
C GLN A 32 -3.83 -12.23 1.45
N GLU A 33 -3.39 -12.74 0.30
CA GLU A 33 -2.70 -14.02 0.17
C GLU A 33 -1.30 -14.00 0.80
N TYR A 34 -0.50 -12.97 0.49
CA TYR A 34 0.91 -12.90 0.86
C TYR A 34 1.17 -12.26 2.22
N CYS A 35 0.24 -11.43 2.71
CA CYS A 35 0.34 -10.76 4.00
C CYS A 35 -0.89 -11.10 4.87
N PRO A 36 -1.14 -12.39 5.19
CA PRO A 36 -2.33 -12.79 5.94
C PRO A 36 -2.39 -12.21 7.36
N ASN A 37 -1.23 -11.82 7.91
CA ASN A 37 -1.09 -11.18 9.23
C ASN A 37 -1.00 -9.65 9.15
N GLY A 38 -1.36 -9.06 8.01
CA GLY A 38 -1.25 -7.63 7.75
C GLY A 38 0.17 -7.15 7.48
N ILE A 39 0.33 -5.84 7.39
CA ILE A 39 1.55 -5.16 6.98
C ILE A 39 2.04 -4.23 8.11
N ASP A 40 3.24 -4.50 8.61
CA ASP A 40 3.85 -3.71 9.68
C ASP A 40 4.62 -2.48 9.16
N ILE A 41 5.25 -2.62 8.00
CA ILE A 41 6.04 -1.56 7.36
C ILE A 41 5.65 -1.49 5.90
N TYR A 42 5.29 -0.29 5.44
CA TYR A 42 5.06 -0.02 4.03
C TYR A 42 5.97 1.10 3.56
N PHE A 43 6.91 0.79 2.67
CA PHE A 43 7.78 1.81 2.09
C PHE A 43 7.08 2.45 0.89
N GLU A 44 6.63 3.69 1.04
CA GLU A 44 5.79 4.38 0.06
C GLU A 44 6.64 5.20 -0.94
N ASN A 45 6.48 4.87 -2.22
CA ASN A 45 7.14 5.55 -3.34
C ASN A 45 6.15 5.96 -4.46
N VAL A 46 4.97 5.35 -4.51
CA VAL A 46 4.11 5.27 -5.69
C VAL A 46 2.84 6.08 -5.54
N GLY A 47 2.16 6.06 -4.40
CA GLY A 47 0.86 6.71 -4.27
C GLY A 47 -0.29 5.95 -4.95
N GLY A 48 -1.45 6.59 -4.99
CA GLY A 48 -2.60 6.14 -5.79
C GLY A 48 -3.20 4.81 -5.34
N ASP A 49 -3.58 3.96 -6.30
CA ASP A 49 -4.29 2.69 -6.04
C ASP A 49 -3.47 1.69 -5.23
N ILE A 50 -2.14 1.73 -5.35
CA ILE A 50 -1.26 0.87 -4.55
C ILE A 50 -1.35 1.25 -3.08
N THR A 51 -1.22 2.53 -2.76
CA THR A 51 -1.37 3.04 -1.38
C THR A 51 -2.75 2.71 -0.82
N ARG A 52 -3.82 2.94 -1.60
CA ARG A 52 -5.20 2.62 -1.16
C ARG A 52 -5.41 1.13 -0.90
N SER A 53 -4.75 0.26 -1.66
CA SER A 53 -4.82 -1.19 -1.48
C SER A 53 -4.03 -1.62 -0.24
N VAL A 54 -2.80 -1.14 -0.08
CA VAL A 54 -1.94 -1.44 1.08
C VAL A 54 -2.53 -0.89 2.38
N ALA A 55 -3.08 0.32 2.37
CA ALA A 55 -3.66 0.99 3.53
C ALA A 55 -4.70 0.14 4.27
N LYS A 56 -5.47 -0.69 3.55
CA LYS A 56 -6.49 -1.59 4.12
C LYS A 56 -5.91 -2.76 4.89
N HIS A 57 -4.63 -3.09 4.67
CA HIS A 57 -3.94 -4.24 5.25
C HIS A 57 -2.91 -3.82 6.31
N LEU A 58 -2.78 -2.53 6.62
CA LEU A 58 -1.84 -2.05 7.62
C LEU A 58 -2.25 -2.47 9.03
N ASN A 59 -1.29 -3.03 9.76
CA ASN A 59 -1.48 -3.35 11.17
C ASN A 59 -1.61 -2.09 12.02
N LYS A 60 -2.28 -2.22 13.17
CA LYS A 60 -2.25 -1.15 14.18
C LYS A 60 -0.81 -0.88 14.60
N GLY A 61 -0.40 0.37 14.55
CA GLY A 61 0.98 0.78 14.82
C GLY A 61 1.93 0.60 13.65
N ALA A 62 1.43 0.26 12.44
CA ALA A 62 2.22 0.24 11.22
C ALA A 62 3.00 1.54 10.97
N ARG A 63 4.13 1.41 10.27
CA ARG A 63 5.04 2.52 9.98
C ARG A 63 5.18 2.66 8.48
N VAL A 64 5.02 3.88 7.99
CA VAL A 64 5.01 4.15 6.55
C VAL A 64 6.03 5.24 6.23
N PRO A 65 7.29 4.88 5.91
CA PRO A 65 8.24 5.83 5.33
C PRO A 65 7.72 6.30 3.97
N VAL A 66 7.40 7.58 3.85
CA VAL A 66 6.91 8.18 2.60
C VAL A 66 8.06 8.90 1.91
N CYS A 67 8.50 8.36 0.77
CA CYS A 67 9.55 8.94 -0.07
C CYS A 67 8.97 9.68 -1.28
N GLY A 68 7.79 9.28 -1.76
CA GLY A 68 7.18 9.89 -2.94
C GLY A 68 5.87 9.27 -3.35
N PHE A 69 5.31 9.77 -4.45
CA PHE A 69 4.06 9.29 -5.04
C PHE A 69 4.08 9.41 -6.57
N ILE A 70 5.04 8.70 -7.18
CA ILE A 70 5.39 8.80 -8.62
C ILE A 70 4.20 8.61 -9.57
N SER A 71 3.15 7.89 -9.15
CA SER A 71 1.93 7.69 -9.94
C SER A 71 1.25 9.01 -10.35
N LYS A 72 1.51 10.09 -9.62
CA LYS A 72 0.90 11.41 -9.85
C LYS A 72 1.84 12.49 -10.38
N TYR A 73 3.14 12.23 -10.51
CA TYR A 73 4.10 13.28 -10.88
C TYR A 73 3.90 13.86 -12.28
N ASN A 74 3.23 13.12 -13.16
CA ASN A 74 2.86 13.61 -14.50
C ASN A 74 1.55 14.43 -14.50
N SER A 75 0.95 14.71 -13.34
CA SER A 75 -0.24 15.55 -13.27
C SER A 75 0.08 16.98 -13.68
N THR A 76 -0.86 17.63 -14.37
CA THR A 76 -0.73 19.05 -14.76
C THR A 76 -0.87 19.98 -13.57
N ASP A 77 -1.50 19.53 -12.48
CA ASP A 77 -1.58 20.23 -11.21
C ASP A 77 -1.44 19.24 -10.05
N ILE A 78 -0.22 19.13 -9.53
CA ILE A 78 0.11 18.24 -8.42
C ILE A 78 -0.57 18.65 -7.10
N THR A 79 -1.00 19.91 -6.97
CA THR A 79 -1.62 20.41 -5.72
C THR A 79 -3.05 19.89 -5.53
N SER A 80 -3.67 19.43 -6.62
CA SER A 80 -5.01 18.83 -6.62
C SER A 80 -5.00 17.30 -6.47
N GLU A 81 -3.83 16.67 -6.38
CA GLU A 81 -3.73 15.21 -6.32
C GLU A 81 -3.83 14.64 -4.89
N GLU A 82 -4.48 13.48 -4.76
CA GLU A 82 -4.50 12.73 -3.51
C GLU A 82 -3.09 12.19 -3.18
N THR A 83 -2.45 12.81 -2.19
CA THR A 83 -1.16 12.33 -1.65
C THR A 83 -1.34 11.13 -0.71
N PRO A 84 -0.27 10.33 -0.46
CA PRO A 84 -0.32 9.25 0.52
C PRO A 84 -0.75 9.72 1.93
N PHE A 85 -0.47 10.97 2.31
CA PHE A 85 -0.89 11.52 3.60
C PHE A 85 -2.41 11.67 3.73
N HIS A 86 -3.12 11.95 2.63
CA HIS A 86 -4.59 11.96 2.64
C HIS A 86 -5.14 10.56 2.93
N VAL A 87 -4.63 9.55 2.20
CA VAL A 87 -5.07 8.15 2.35
C VAL A 87 -4.75 7.63 3.75
N LEU A 88 -3.51 7.77 4.20
CA LEU A 88 -3.05 7.25 5.48
C LEU A 88 -3.64 8.03 6.67
N GLY A 89 -3.84 9.34 6.51
CA GLY A 89 -4.49 10.18 7.53
C GLY A 89 -5.94 9.80 7.78
N ALA A 90 -6.65 9.33 6.74
CA ALA A 90 -8.03 8.86 6.87
C ALA A 90 -8.15 7.55 7.68
N LEU A 91 -7.09 6.74 7.77
CA LEU A 91 -7.10 5.50 8.56
C LEU A 91 -7.24 5.77 10.06
N ASN A 92 -6.67 6.87 10.57
CA ASN A 92 -6.79 7.20 11.99
C ASN A 92 -8.25 7.49 12.39
N LEU A 93 -9.05 8.01 11.48
CA LEU A 93 -10.48 8.23 11.72
C LEU A 93 -11.24 6.90 11.77
N SER A 94 -10.99 5.99 10.85
CA SER A 94 -11.69 4.70 10.80
C SER A 94 -11.28 3.76 11.95
N GLN A 95 -9.99 3.71 12.30
CA GLN A 95 -9.50 2.88 13.40
C GLN A 95 -9.97 3.38 14.78
N ASN A 96 -10.14 4.70 14.96
CA ASN A 96 -10.68 5.26 16.20
C ASN A 96 -12.19 5.03 16.36
N ILE A 97 -12.95 5.01 15.27
CA ILE A 97 -14.39 4.67 15.32
C ILE A 97 -14.57 3.17 15.62
N GLY A 98 -13.75 2.30 15.01
CA GLY A 98 -13.80 0.85 15.25
C GLY A 98 -13.51 0.48 16.72
N SER A 99 -12.56 1.15 17.38
CA SER A 99 -12.26 0.91 18.79
C SER A 99 -13.37 1.39 19.73
N LEU A 100 -14.07 2.48 19.38
CA LEU A 100 -15.19 3.00 20.16
C LEU A 100 -16.40 2.04 20.15
N LEU A 101 -16.68 1.43 18.98
CA LEU A 101 -17.76 0.46 18.83
C LEU A 101 -17.48 -0.86 19.58
N LEU A 102 -16.21 -1.28 19.67
CA LEU A 102 -15.81 -2.48 20.42
C LEU A 102 -15.77 -2.30 21.95
N GLN A 103 -15.75 -1.05 22.45
CA GLN A 103 -15.80 -0.76 23.90
C GLN A 103 -17.23 -0.55 24.43
N SER A 104 -18.23 -0.52 23.53
CA SER A 104 -19.63 -0.26 23.86
C SER A 104 -20.47 -1.55 23.98
N GLY A 105 -19.83 -2.73 23.98
CA GLY A 105 -20.48 -4.05 24.01
C GLY A 105 -19.99 -4.92 25.15
#